data_AF-A0A2N5Z095-F1
#
_entry.id   AF-A0A2N5Z095-F1
#
_cell.length_a   1.000
_cell.length_b   1.000
_cell.length_c   1.000
_cell.angle_alpha   90.00
_cell.angle_beta   90.00
_cell.angle_gamma   90.00
#
_symmetry.space_group_name_H-M   'P 1'
#
loop_
_entity.id
_entity.type
_entity.pdbx_description
1 polymer ?
#
loop_
_entity_poly.entity_id
_entity_poly.type
_entity_poly.pdbx_seq_one_letter_code
_entity_poly.pdbx_strand_id
1 'polypeptide(L)'
;MRKSENMEFFNALKDEMLPPERNKLDPSLNWLISSLFNYKKLERDDYFDLIIEPNIAWNQGNLFLPDRYSYKVSGDTLNKVYHPEFEVPEWFDNESLGYITYGPYNHIIYHQDTFEHVLSNKKYDLIRTAHGIVVQTAEKFKWLFISDYNLTGAPEKLRWPSIEDIVFDGDYIFVKQSLRPFSVYNLYIINIESGKLARFKYLLFENSPHGEDTNEEPFLIKDGYLILNDCEEPMELNLKSLYERFESI
;
A
#
# COMPACT_ATOMS: atom_id res chain seq x y z
N MET A 1 -31.81 9.42 -12.92
CA MET A 1 -32.86 8.54 -12.33
C MET A 1 -33.00 7.25 -13.16
N ARG A 2 -32.82 6.07 -12.54
CA ARG A 2 -33.04 4.77 -13.21
C ARG A 2 -34.54 4.58 -13.44
N LYS A 3 -34.98 4.52 -14.70
CA LYS A 3 -36.37 4.17 -15.00
C LYS A 3 -36.62 2.73 -14.55
N SER A 4 -37.75 2.47 -13.91
CA SER A 4 -38.12 1.13 -13.39
C SER A 4 -38.09 0.06 -14.48
N GLU A 5 -38.44 0.43 -15.72
CA GLU A 5 -38.42 -0.44 -16.91
C GLU A 5 -37.04 -1.02 -17.25
N ASN A 6 -35.95 -0.40 -16.81
CA ASN A 6 -34.58 -0.85 -17.10
C ASN A 6 -33.94 -1.65 -15.96
N MET A 7 -34.65 -1.89 -14.86
CA MET A 7 -34.06 -2.53 -13.66
C MET A 7 -33.68 -3.99 -13.89
N GLU A 8 -34.48 -4.74 -14.65
CA GLU A 8 -34.17 -6.14 -14.98
C GLU A 8 -32.90 -6.24 -15.82
N PHE A 9 -32.78 -5.42 -16.86
CA PHE A 9 -31.58 -5.36 -17.70
C PHE A 9 -30.36 -4.94 -16.90
N PHE A 10 -30.49 -3.91 -16.05
CA PHE A 10 -29.39 -3.48 -15.18
C PHE A 10 -28.92 -4.59 -14.25
N ASN A 11 -29.84 -5.34 -13.62
CA ASN A 11 -29.48 -6.44 -12.73
C ASN A 11 -28.81 -7.58 -13.50
N ALA A 12 -29.33 -7.96 -14.66
CA ALA A 12 -28.69 -8.97 -15.51
C ALA A 12 -27.27 -8.55 -15.93
N LEU A 13 -27.08 -7.29 -16.31
CA LEU A 13 -25.75 -6.75 -16.63
C LEU A 13 -24.83 -6.75 -15.41
N LYS A 14 -25.36 -6.37 -14.23
CA LYS A 14 -24.60 -6.37 -12.97
C LYS A 14 -24.08 -7.77 -12.64
N ASP A 15 -24.96 -8.77 -12.73
CA ASP A 15 -24.64 -10.15 -12.37
C ASP A 15 -23.67 -10.80 -13.37
N GLU A 16 -23.69 -10.38 -14.63
CA GLU A 16 -22.73 -10.84 -15.65
C GLU A 16 -21.36 -10.14 -15.54
N MET A 17 -21.34 -8.84 -15.21
CA MET A 17 -20.14 -8.01 -15.28
C MET A 17 -19.37 -7.93 -13.97
N LEU A 18 -20.05 -8.00 -12.83
CA LEU A 18 -19.42 -7.81 -11.53
C LEU A 18 -19.17 -9.15 -10.83
N PRO A 19 -18.05 -9.29 -10.11
CA PRO A 19 -17.87 -10.40 -9.18
C PRO A 19 -18.91 -10.33 -8.04
N PRO A 20 -19.10 -11.42 -7.26
CA PRO A 20 -20.09 -11.47 -6.20
C PRO A 20 -20.04 -10.27 -5.27
N GLU A 21 -21.19 -9.67 -4.98
CA GLU A 21 -21.29 -8.51 -4.10
C GLU A 21 -21.12 -8.93 -2.63
N ARG A 22 -20.27 -8.21 -1.88
CA ARG A 22 -20.14 -8.35 -0.43
C ARG A 22 -20.68 -7.11 0.28
N ASN A 23 -21.22 -7.31 1.47
CA ASN A 23 -21.72 -6.24 2.33
C ASN A 23 -20.68 -5.73 3.34
N LYS A 24 -19.50 -6.37 3.40
CA LYS A 24 -18.41 -6.02 4.31
C LYS A 24 -17.09 -5.99 3.56
N LEU A 25 -16.30 -4.96 3.83
CA LEU A 25 -14.91 -4.86 3.38
C LEU A 25 -14.05 -5.89 4.10
N ASP A 26 -13.18 -6.55 3.36
CA ASP A 26 -12.07 -7.26 3.97
C ASP A 26 -11.02 -6.25 4.49
N PRO A 27 -10.08 -6.68 5.36
CA PRO A 27 -9.10 -5.78 5.96
C PRO A 27 -8.18 -5.04 4.98
N SER A 28 -7.83 -5.61 3.83
CA SER A 28 -6.93 -4.95 2.87
C SER A 28 -7.66 -3.89 2.05
N LEU A 29 -8.89 -4.16 1.59
CA LEU A 29 -9.69 -3.12 0.94
C LEU A 29 -10.05 -2.00 1.92
N ASN A 30 -10.33 -2.35 3.18
CA ASN A 30 -10.54 -1.34 4.23
C ASN A 30 -9.29 -0.48 4.45
N TRP A 31 -8.10 -1.06 4.40
CA TRP A 31 -6.83 -0.31 4.45
C TRP A 31 -6.76 0.68 3.28
N LEU A 32 -6.99 0.25 2.04
CA LEU A 32 -6.94 1.12 0.86
C LEU A 32 -7.91 2.31 0.97
N ILE A 33 -9.18 2.02 1.29
CA ILE A 33 -10.19 3.08 1.43
C ILE A 33 -9.80 4.03 2.56
N SER A 34 -9.45 3.52 3.73
CA SER A 34 -9.11 4.38 4.87
C SER A 34 -7.86 5.23 4.59
N SER A 35 -6.86 4.68 3.90
CA SER A 35 -5.68 5.41 3.47
C SER A 35 -6.01 6.58 2.53
N LEU A 36 -6.95 6.41 1.59
CA LEU A 36 -7.39 7.49 0.68
C LEU A 36 -8.03 8.68 1.41
N PHE A 37 -8.59 8.46 2.60
CA PHE A 37 -9.11 9.52 3.45
C PHE A 37 -8.04 10.15 4.36
N ASN A 38 -6.97 9.43 4.65
CA ASN A 38 -6.00 9.79 5.69
C ASN A 38 -4.55 9.84 5.16
N TYR A 39 -4.38 10.23 3.90
CA TYR A 39 -3.05 10.54 3.36
C TYR A 39 -2.85 12.04 3.22
N LYS A 40 -1.59 12.47 3.29
CA LYS A 40 -1.17 13.84 3.09
C LYS A 40 0.17 13.89 2.39
N LYS A 41 0.28 14.73 1.35
CA LYS A 41 1.56 15.08 0.75
C LYS A 41 2.27 16.13 1.60
N LEU A 42 3.57 15.99 1.78
CA LEU A 42 4.40 16.88 2.58
C LEU A 42 5.31 17.68 1.64
N GLU A 43 5.04 18.98 1.49
CA GLU A 43 5.85 19.84 0.61
C GLU A 43 7.15 20.31 1.27
N ARG A 44 7.17 20.38 2.61
CA ARG A 44 8.23 21.00 3.41
C ARG A 44 8.61 20.15 4.61
N ASP A 45 9.06 18.94 4.33
CA ASP A 45 9.64 18.04 5.33
C ASP A 45 11.05 17.63 4.91
N ASP A 46 11.92 17.41 5.89
CA ASP A 46 13.34 17.13 5.67
C ASP A 46 13.59 15.72 5.12
N TYR A 47 12.71 14.77 5.41
CA TYR A 47 12.87 13.35 5.06
C TYR A 47 11.75 12.81 4.18
N PHE A 48 10.52 13.27 4.38
CA PHE A 48 9.32 12.61 3.84
C PHE A 48 8.57 13.49 2.84
N ASP A 49 7.88 12.89 1.87
CA ASP A 49 6.99 13.61 0.94
C ASP A 49 5.53 13.13 0.98
N LEU A 50 5.28 12.06 1.73
CA LEU A 50 3.97 11.44 1.89
C LEU A 50 3.86 10.85 3.29
N ILE A 51 2.70 11.02 3.92
CA ILE A 51 2.29 10.33 5.13
C ILE A 51 0.91 9.70 4.91
N ILE A 52 0.70 8.49 5.44
CA ILE A 52 -0.59 7.80 5.43
C ILE A 52 -0.85 7.25 6.84
N GLU A 53 -2.03 7.58 7.39
CA GLU A 53 -2.49 7.12 8.70
C GLU A 53 -3.85 6.44 8.56
N PRO A 54 -3.88 5.18 8.10
CA PRO A 54 -5.14 4.53 7.74
C PRO A 54 -6.02 4.18 8.95
N ASN A 55 -5.51 4.36 10.19
CA ASN A 55 -6.25 4.13 11.44
C ASN A 55 -6.88 2.73 11.54
N ILE A 56 -6.14 1.71 11.07
CA ILE A 56 -6.64 0.33 10.99
C ILE A 56 -6.37 -0.43 12.28
N ALA A 57 -7.43 -1.01 12.85
CA ALA A 57 -7.34 -1.88 14.01
C ALA A 57 -6.74 -3.25 13.66
N TRP A 58 -6.20 -3.92 14.68
CA TRP A 58 -5.84 -5.34 14.59
C TRP A 58 -7.10 -6.20 14.34
N ASN A 59 -7.04 -7.06 13.34
CA ASN A 59 -8.10 -8.02 13.00
C ASN A 59 -7.88 -9.31 13.77
N GLN A 60 -8.96 -9.91 14.26
CA GLN A 60 -8.92 -11.19 14.98
C GLN A 60 -8.94 -12.37 14.01
N GLY A 61 -8.28 -13.45 14.39
CA GLY A 61 -8.29 -14.71 13.66
C GLY A 61 -7.16 -14.83 12.65
N ASN A 62 -7.32 -15.78 11.73
CA ASN A 62 -6.29 -16.14 10.77
C ASN A 62 -6.24 -15.15 9.61
N LEU A 63 -5.02 -14.82 9.19
CA LEU A 63 -4.77 -14.12 7.94
C LEU A 63 -5.31 -14.93 6.76
N PHE A 64 -5.97 -14.26 5.82
CA PHE A 64 -6.50 -14.85 4.59
C PHE A 64 -6.26 -13.92 3.41
N LEU A 65 -6.12 -14.53 2.24
CA LEU A 65 -6.02 -13.85 0.96
C LEU A 65 -7.43 -13.42 0.53
N PRO A 66 -7.72 -12.12 0.32
CA PRO A 66 -9.04 -11.70 -0.12
C PRO A 66 -9.41 -12.23 -1.51
N ASP A 67 -10.60 -12.83 -1.63
CA ASP A 67 -11.13 -13.22 -2.93
C ASP A 67 -11.52 -11.99 -3.78
N ARG A 68 -11.78 -12.22 -5.06
CA ARG A 68 -12.40 -11.21 -5.93
C ARG A 68 -13.87 -10.98 -5.54
N TYR A 69 -14.26 -9.73 -5.31
CA TYR A 69 -15.65 -9.35 -5.02
C TYR A 69 -15.97 -7.93 -5.46
N SER A 70 -17.25 -7.57 -5.43
CA SER A 70 -17.71 -6.19 -5.62
C SER A 70 -18.25 -5.61 -4.32
N TYR A 71 -18.02 -4.32 -4.09
CA TYR A 71 -18.53 -3.60 -2.93
C TYR A 71 -19.25 -2.33 -3.37
N LYS A 72 -20.50 -2.20 -2.96
CA LYS A 72 -21.32 -1.04 -3.29
C LYS A 72 -20.88 0.17 -2.45
N VAL A 73 -20.64 1.29 -3.12
CA VAL A 73 -20.20 2.55 -2.49
C VAL A 73 -21.04 3.72 -2.96
N SER A 74 -21.04 4.80 -2.17
CA SER A 74 -21.78 6.04 -2.44
C SER A 74 -21.15 7.21 -1.70
N GLY A 75 -21.55 8.44 -2.03
CA GLY A 75 -21.14 9.65 -1.33
C GLY A 75 -19.62 9.83 -1.30
N ASP A 76 -19.08 10.20 -0.13
CA ASP A 76 -17.66 10.51 0.04
C ASP A 76 -16.72 9.38 -0.37
N THR A 77 -17.08 8.12 -0.07
CA THR A 77 -16.26 6.98 -0.48
C THR A 77 -16.18 6.88 -1.99
N LEU A 78 -17.32 7.01 -2.68
CA LEU A 78 -17.34 7.00 -4.15
C LEU A 78 -16.52 8.17 -4.71
N ASN A 79 -16.71 9.38 -4.17
CA ASN A 79 -15.94 10.57 -4.58
C ASN A 79 -14.43 10.41 -4.37
N LYS A 80 -14.02 9.69 -3.32
CA LYS A 80 -12.60 9.47 -3.02
C LYS A 80 -11.94 8.40 -3.88
N VAL A 81 -12.66 7.34 -4.24
CA VAL A 81 -12.10 6.26 -5.07
C VAL A 81 -12.27 6.52 -6.57
N TYR A 82 -13.15 7.44 -6.95
CA TYR A 82 -13.42 7.74 -8.34
C TYR A 82 -12.38 8.73 -8.90
N HIS A 83 -11.44 8.18 -9.66
CA HIS A 83 -10.40 8.93 -10.37
C HIS A 83 -10.56 8.73 -11.88
N PRO A 84 -11.48 9.45 -12.53
CA PRO A 84 -11.63 9.32 -13.97
C PRO A 84 -10.37 9.84 -14.68
N GLU A 85 -9.95 9.14 -15.73
CA GLU A 85 -8.89 9.62 -16.64
C GLU A 85 -9.31 10.90 -17.40
N PHE A 86 -10.63 11.10 -17.52
CA PHE A 86 -11.25 12.23 -18.20
C PHE A 86 -12.09 13.07 -17.23
N GLU A 87 -12.86 14.00 -17.76
CA GLU A 87 -13.79 14.81 -16.97
C GLU A 87 -14.81 13.92 -16.23
N VAL A 88 -15.12 14.33 -15.00
CA VAL A 88 -16.20 13.74 -14.21
C VAL A 88 -17.49 13.90 -15.01
N PRO A 89 -18.22 12.82 -15.34
CA PRO A 89 -19.44 12.92 -16.13
C PRO A 89 -20.49 13.80 -15.44
N GLU A 90 -21.27 14.56 -16.21
CA GLU A 90 -22.32 15.45 -15.66
C GLU A 90 -23.36 14.74 -14.78
N TRP A 91 -23.54 13.44 -14.97
CA TRP A 91 -24.47 12.63 -14.18
C TRP A 91 -23.91 12.18 -12.82
N PHE A 92 -22.61 12.36 -12.58
CA PHE A 92 -21.96 11.96 -11.34
C PHE A 92 -22.13 13.04 -10.27
N ASP A 93 -22.72 12.64 -9.15
CA ASP A 93 -23.03 13.51 -8.01
C ASP A 93 -22.93 12.75 -6.67
N ASN A 94 -23.20 13.43 -5.56
CA ASN A 94 -23.13 12.83 -4.23
C ASN A 94 -24.20 11.76 -3.95
N GLU A 95 -25.26 11.69 -4.77
CA GLU A 95 -26.30 10.65 -4.69
C GLU A 95 -25.96 9.42 -5.54
N SER A 96 -24.88 9.50 -6.31
CA SER A 96 -24.43 8.44 -7.19
C SER A 96 -24.01 7.19 -6.42
N LEU A 97 -24.29 6.05 -7.03
CA LEU A 97 -23.94 4.73 -6.51
C LEU A 97 -22.92 4.10 -7.45
N GLY A 98 -21.83 3.63 -6.87
CA GLY A 98 -20.78 2.90 -7.59
C GLY A 98 -20.57 1.51 -7.02
N TYR A 99 -19.79 0.72 -7.75
CA TYR A 99 -19.28 -0.56 -7.28
C TYR A 99 -17.77 -0.55 -7.43
N ILE A 100 -17.06 -0.82 -6.33
CA ILE A 100 -15.64 -1.12 -6.36
C ILE A 100 -15.51 -2.59 -6.71
N THR A 101 -14.74 -2.92 -7.74
CA THR A 101 -14.34 -4.31 -8.03
C THR A 101 -12.97 -4.54 -7.41
N TYR A 102 -12.92 -5.36 -6.35
CA TYR A 102 -11.67 -5.70 -5.70
C TYR A 102 -11.16 -7.04 -6.23
N GLY A 103 -9.92 -7.03 -6.72
CA GLY A 103 -9.25 -8.17 -7.34
C GLY A 103 -7.76 -8.15 -7.02
N PRO A 104 -7.36 -8.55 -5.80
CA PRO A 104 -6.00 -8.38 -5.31
C PRO A 104 -4.93 -9.18 -6.06
N TYR A 105 -5.32 -10.10 -6.96
CA TYR A 105 -4.43 -11.08 -7.60
C TYR A 105 -4.42 -11.05 -9.13
N ASN A 106 -4.67 -9.90 -9.76
CA ASN A 106 -4.70 -9.77 -11.23
C ASN A 106 -3.28 -9.77 -11.87
N HIS A 107 -2.45 -10.77 -11.54
CA HIS A 107 -1.15 -10.99 -12.16
C HIS A 107 -1.31 -11.92 -13.38
N ILE A 108 -0.96 -11.41 -14.57
CA ILE A 108 -1.12 -12.11 -15.85
C ILE A 108 -0.16 -13.31 -16.01
N ILE A 109 0.92 -13.39 -15.21
CA ILE A 109 2.09 -14.21 -15.58
C ILE A 109 2.53 -15.19 -14.49
N TYR A 110 2.20 -14.99 -13.22
CA TYR A 110 2.70 -15.84 -12.14
C TYR A 110 1.57 -16.19 -11.16
N HIS A 111 1.71 -17.35 -10.53
CA HIS A 111 0.77 -17.99 -9.62
C HIS A 111 0.06 -17.04 -8.65
N GLN A 112 -1.11 -17.49 -8.16
CA GLN A 112 -1.87 -16.83 -7.08
C GLN A 112 -0.90 -16.24 -6.05
N ASP A 113 -1.03 -14.94 -5.79
CA ASP A 113 -0.22 -14.25 -4.78
C ASP A 113 -0.29 -15.05 -3.47
N THR A 114 0.85 -15.29 -2.85
CA THR A 114 0.90 -16.07 -1.61
C THR A 114 1.42 -15.23 -0.47
N PHE A 115 1.02 -15.59 0.74
CA PHE A 115 1.68 -15.09 1.92
C PHE A 115 3.05 -15.73 2.06
N GLU A 116 4.08 -14.89 1.92
CA GLU A 116 5.47 -15.24 2.17
C GLU A 116 5.84 -14.73 3.55
N HIS A 117 6.33 -15.62 4.41
CA HIS A 117 6.98 -15.20 5.65
C HIS A 117 8.31 -14.51 5.29
N VAL A 118 8.52 -13.32 5.87
CA VAL A 118 9.72 -12.52 5.62
C VAL A 118 10.68 -12.67 6.78
N LEU A 119 10.25 -12.21 7.96
CA LEU A 119 11.07 -12.09 9.17
C LEU A 119 10.15 -12.18 10.40
N SER A 120 10.71 -12.54 11.54
CA SER A 120 10.02 -12.52 12.84
C SER A 120 10.88 -11.87 13.90
N ASN A 121 10.24 -11.22 14.87
CA ASN A 121 10.86 -10.83 16.13
C ASN A 121 10.11 -11.47 17.31
N LYS A 122 10.38 -11.02 18.55
CA LYS A 122 9.73 -11.59 19.75
C LYS A 122 8.22 -11.34 19.83
N LYS A 123 7.70 -10.34 19.10
CA LYS A 123 6.30 -9.88 19.18
C LYS A 123 5.54 -10.10 17.88
N TYR A 124 6.21 -10.03 16.73
CA TYR A 124 5.57 -10.00 15.42
C TYR A 124 6.17 -11.00 14.44
N ASP A 125 5.29 -11.55 13.61
CA ASP A 125 5.63 -12.22 12.37
C ASP A 125 5.29 -11.30 11.20
N LEU A 126 6.26 -11.01 10.34
CA LEU A 126 6.05 -10.22 9.14
C LEU A 126 5.84 -11.11 7.94
N ILE A 127 4.76 -10.83 7.24
CA ILE A 127 4.31 -11.57 6.08
C ILE A 127 4.18 -10.57 4.94
N ARG A 128 4.66 -10.91 3.76
CA ARG A 128 4.43 -10.13 2.55
C ARG A 128 3.64 -10.91 1.53
N THR A 129 3.02 -10.16 0.63
CA THR A 129 2.61 -10.63 -0.69
C THR A 129 3.43 -9.87 -1.73
N ALA A 130 3.18 -10.11 -3.02
CA ALA A 130 3.81 -9.33 -4.09
C ALA A 130 3.58 -7.81 -3.96
N HIS A 131 2.47 -7.40 -3.32
CA HIS A 131 2.00 -6.02 -3.28
C HIS A 131 1.56 -5.53 -1.92
N GLY A 132 1.75 -6.30 -0.85
CA GLY A 132 1.39 -5.82 0.46
C GLY A 132 2.18 -6.45 1.59
N ILE A 133 2.03 -5.86 2.76
CA ILE A 133 2.71 -6.27 3.98
C ILE A 133 1.66 -6.42 5.06
N VAL A 134 1.73 -7.55 5.75
CA VAL A 134 0.89 -7.91 6.88
C VAL A 134 1.80 -8.21 8.06
N VAL A 135 1.44 -7.67 9.20
CA VAL A 135 2.01 -8.10 10.48
C VAL A 135 1.02 -9.04 11.16
N GLN A 136 1.55 -10.10 11.76
CA GLN A 136 0.77 -11.09 12.49
C GLN A 136 1.35 -11.28 13.90
N THR A 137 0.45 -11.56 14.83
CA THR A 137 0.70 -12.10 16.16
C THR A 137 -0.07 -13.42 16.26
N ALA A 138 0.05 -14.15 17.37
CA ALA A 138 -0.59 -15.46 17.54
C ALA A 138 -2.09 -15.50 17.16
N GLU A 139 -2.85 -14.43 17.44
CA GLU A 139 -4.31 -14.41 17.26
C GLU A 139 -4.82 -13.26 16.39
N LYS A 140 -3.93 -12.37 15.95
CA LYS A 140 -4.32 -11.13 15.27
C LYS A 140 -3.40 -10.80 14.11
N PHE A 141 -3.94 -10.12 13.11
CA PHE A 141 -3.15 -9.58 12.00
C PHE A 141 -3.57 -8.16 11.65
N LYS A 142 -2.69 -7.43 10.96
CA LYS A 142 -2.95 -6.09 10.46
C LYS A 142 -2.21 -5.89 9.14
N TRP A 143 -2.91 -5.38 8.13
CA TRP A 143 -2.28 -4.89 6.92
C TRP A 143 -1.56 -3.58 7.24
N LEU A 144 -0.28 -3.51 6.93
CA LEU A 144 0.58 -2.35 7.17
C LEU A 144 0.79 -1.52 5.91
N PHE A 145 0.85 -2.19 4.75
CA PHE A 145 1.15 -1.55 3.49
C PHE A 145 0.44 -2.26 2.35
N ILE A 146 -0.08 -1.49 1.39
CA ILE A 146 -0.53 -1.98 0.09
C ILE A 146 0.02 -1.07 -1.00
N SER A 147 0.62 -1.69 -2.00
CA SER A 147 1.17 -1.08 -3.20
C SER A 147 0.03 -0.71 -4.14
N ASP A 148 -0.21 0.59 -4.31
CA ASP A 148 -1.27 1.16 -5.12
C ASP A 148 -0.73 2.38 -5.89
N TYR A 149 -1.16 2.52 -7.15
CA TYR A 149 -0.66 3.56 -8.04
C TYR A 149 -0.98 4.98 -7.54
N ASN A 150 -2.22 5.22 -7.11
CA ASN A 150 -2.68 6.56 -6.74
C ASN A 150 -2.32 6.94 -5.31
N LEU A 151 -2.10 5.94 -4.45
CA LEU A 151 -1.90 6.15 -3.03
C LEU A 151 -0.43 6.02 -2.60
N THR A 152 0.23 4.92 -2.97
CA THR A 152 1.63 4.65 -2.59
C THR A 152 2.58 4.77 -3.79
N GLY A 153 2.13 5.32 -4.92
CA GLY A 153 2.98 5.56 -6.08
C GLY A 153 3.56 4.29 -6.71
N ALA A 154 2.87 3.15 -6.57
CA ALA A 154 3.22 1.92 -7.27
C ALA A 154 3.17 2.13 -8.79
N PRO A 155 3.78 1.26 -9.62
CA PRO A 155 3.52 1.25 -11.05
C PRO A 155 2.04 0.99 -11.35
N GLU A 156 1.47 1.68 -12.35
CA GLU A 156 0.06 1.54 -12.75
C GLU A 156 -0.30 0.09 -13.11
N LYS A 157 0.68 -0.64 -13.66
CA LYS A 157 0.55 -2.05 -13.98
C LYS A 157 1.25 -2.86 -12.91
N LEU A 158 0.48 -3.44 -11.98
CA LEU A 158 0.93 -4.39 -10.96
C LEU A 158 1.32 -5.75 -11.59
N ARG A 159 2.25 -5.74 -12.54
CA ARG A 159 2.72 -6.93 -13.26
C ARG A 159 3.90 -7.60 -12.56
N TRP A 160 4.65 -6.83 -11.78
CA TRP A 160 5.85 -7.26 -11.09
C TRP A 160 5.63 -7.15 -9.59
N PRO A 161 6.14 -8.10 -8.78
CA PRO A 161 6.22 -7.92 -7.34
C PRO A 161 6.88 -6.58 -7.02
N SER A 162 6.22 -5.80 -6.17
CA SER A 162 6.67 -4.45 -5.81
C SER A 162 7.36 -4.41 -4.46
N ILE A 163 7.08 -5.34 -3.54
CA ILE A 163 7.73 -5.38 -2.22
C ILE A 163 9.01 -6.23 -2.34
N GLU A 164 10.17 -5.58 -2.39
CA GLU A 164 11.44 -6.29 -2.59
C GLU A 164 12.13 -6.65 -1.28
N ASP A 165 12.26 -5.67 -0.37
CA ASP A 165 13.04 -5.81 0.86
C ASP A 165 12.36 -5.13 2.06
N ILE A 166 12.55 -5.71 3.24
CA ILE A 166 12.00 -5.21 4.50
C ILE A 166 12.99 -5.39 5.64
N VAL A 167 13.32 -4.28 6.32
CA VAL A 167 14.21 -4.27 7.50
C VAL A 167 13.43 -3.94 8.76
N PHE A 168 13.76 -4.63 9.85
CA PHE A 168 13.16 -4.47 11.18
C PHE A 168 14.01 -3.60 12.11
N ASP A 169 13.36 -2.72 12.88
CA ASP A 169 13.94 -2.14 14.08
C ASP A 169 12.85 -1.88 15.14
N GLY A 170 12.77 -2.78 16.12
CA GLY A 170 11.78 -2.71 17.20
C GLY A 170 10.33 -2.78 16.68
N ASP A 171 9.60 -1.67 16.82
CA ASP A 171 8.21 -1.48 16.38
C ASP A 171 8.11 -0.80 15.01
N TYR A 172 9.23 -0.56 14.34
CA TYR A 172 9.30 0.06 13.02
C TYR A 172 9.77 -0.95 11.97
N ILE A 173 9.28 -0.77 10.73
CA ILE A 173 9.80 -1.46 9.55
C ILE A 173 10.13 -0.46 8.45
N PHE A 174 11.16 -0.78 7.68
CA PHE A 174 11.54 -0.06 6.47
C PHE A 174 11.23 -0.91 5.25
N VAL A 175 10.53 -0.35 4.27
CA VAL A 175 10.00 -1.12 3.13
C VAL A 175 10.49 -0.54 1.83
N LYS A 176 11.16 -1.38 1.03
CA LYS A 176 11.54 -1.07 -0.35
C LYS A 176 10.44 -1.50 -1.31
N GLN A 177 9.84 -0.51 -1.99
CA GLN A 177 8.86 -0.70 -3.04
C GLN A 177 9.49 -0.42 -4.42
N SER A 178 9.72 -1.45 -5.22
CA SER A 178 10.21 -1.32 -6.59
C SER A 178 9.18 -0.66 -7.51
N LEU A 179 9.65 0.23 -8.38
CA LEU A 179 8.84 0.96 -9.36
C LEU A 179 9.06 0.47 -10.80
N ARG A 180 9.27 -0.84 -10.96
CA ARG A 180 9.46 -1.48 -12.26
C ARG A 180 8.40 -1.03 -13.30
N PRO A 181 8.83 -0.79 -14.54
CA PRO A 181 10.13 -1.16 -15.13
C PRO A 181 11.26 -0.15 -14.88
N PHE A 182 11.02 0.93 -14.12
CA PHE A 182 12.08 1.87 -13.78
C PHE A 182 13.00 1.27 -12.71
N SER A 183 14.31 1.52 -12.81
CA SER A 183 15.30 1.11 -11.81
C SER A 183 15.37 2.11 -10.66
N VAL A 184 14.22 2.44 -10.10
CA VAL A 184 14.05 3.30 -8.93
C VAL A 184 13.09 2.63 -7.96
N TYR A 185 13.19 2.99 -6.68
CA TYR A 185 12.30 2.49 -5.66
C TYR A 185 11.86 3.59 -4.71
N ASN A 186 10.70 3.38 -4.10
CA ASN A 186 10.28 4.14 -2.94
C ASN A 186 10.77 3.42 -1.68
N LEU A 187 11.27 4.18 -0.71
CA LEU A 187 11.49 3.68 0.65
C LEU A 187 10.40 4.22 1.56
N TYR A 188 9.90 3.37 2.45
CA TYR A 188 8.93 3.74 3.47
C TYR A 188 9.45 3.40 4.86
N ILE A 189 9.02 4.16 5.86
CA ILE A 189 9.04 3.78 7.27
C ILE A 189 7.60 3.55 7.72
N ILE A 190 7.38 2.51 8.53
CA ILE A 190 6.05 2.16 9.06
C ILE A 190 6.16 1.85 10.54
N ASN A 191 5.27 2.43 11.36
CA ASN A 191 5.06 2.01 12.74
C ASN A 191 4.01 0.90 12.77
N ILE A 192 4.39 -0.27 13.27
CA ILE A 192 3.56 -1.49 13.30
C ILE A 192 2.30 -1.28 14.16
N GLU A 193 2.44 -0.59 15.29
CA GLU A 193 1.37 -0.45 16.27
C GLU A 193 0.30 0.55 15.82
N SER A 194 0.70 1.71 15.30
CA SER A 194 -0.23 2.71 14.78
C SER A 194 -0.70 2.42 13.35
N GLY A 195 0.11 1.70 12.56
CA GLY A 195 -0.10 1.54 11.12
C GLY A 195 0.22 2.79 10.31
N LYS A 196 0.76 3.83 10.95
CA LYS A 196 1.27 5.04 10.29
C LYS A 196 2.43 4.66 9.39
N LEU A 197 2.50 5.27 8.21
CA LEU A 197 3.64 5.16 7.31
C LEU A 197 4.00 6.50 6.69
N ALA A 198 5.27 6.66 6.35
CA ALA A 198 5.76 7.80 5.57
C ALA A 198 6.70 7.33 4.45
N ARG A 199 6.64 8.01 3.31
CA ARG A 199 7.55 7.78 2.17
C ARG A 199 8.71 8.76 2.25
N PHE A 200 9.93 8.25 2.09
CA PHE A 200 11.10 9.10 1.93
C PHE A 200 11.04 9.89 0.61
N LYS A 201 11.40 11.17 0.65
CA LYS A 201 11.37 12.06 -0.53
C LYS A 201 12.53 11.86 -1.50
N TYR A 202 13.49 11.01 -1.17
CA TYR A 202 14.71 10.81 -1.94
C TYR A 202 14.42 9.97 -3.19
N LEU A 203 15.05 10.32 -4.31
CA LEU A 203 15.05 9.50 -5.50
C LEU A 203 16.15 8.44 -5.34
N LEU A 204 15.75 7.20 -5.10
CA LEU A 204 16.66 6.08 -4.87
C LEU A 204 16.68 5.16 -6.07
N PHE A 205 17.87 4.70 -6.46
CA PHE A 205 18.09 3.91 -7.66
C PHE A 205 18.39 2.45 -7.30
N GLU A 206 17.84 1.49 -8.04
CA GLU A 206 18.11 0.06 -7.81
C GLU A 206 19.57 -0.34 -8.12
N ASN A 207 20.26 0.47 -8.93
CA ASN A 207 21.69 0.37 -9.20
C ASN A 207 22.30 1.75 -8.99
N SER A 208 23.22 1.89 -8.04
CA SER A 208 23.94 3.15 -7.81
C SER A 208 24.61 3.64 -9.12
N PRO A 209 24.65 4.96 -9.39
CA PRO A 209 25.37 5.53 -10.53
C PRO A 209 26.88 5.23 -10.52
N HIS A 210 27.43 4.76 -9.39
CA HIS A 210 28.80 4.25 -9.26
C HIS A 210 28.90 2.81 -9.76
N GLY A 211 28.51 2.58 -11.01
CA GLY A 211 28.47 1.26 -11.63
C GLY A 211 29.78 0.50 -11.47
N GLU A 212 29.83 -0.40 -10.50
CA GLU A 212 30.71 -1.56 -10.37
C GLU A 212 30.35 -2.27 -9.06
N ASP A 213 29.58 -3.37 -9.16
CA ASP A 213 29.66 -4.55 -8.30
C ASP A 213 29.83 -4.35 -6.77
N THR A 214 29.20 -3.32 -6.19
CA THR A 214 29.10 -3.23 -4.73
C THR A 214 27.98 -4.19 -4.32
N ASN A 215 28.34 -5.34 -3.75
CA ASN A 215 27.41 -6.26 -3.05
C ASN A 215 26.77 -5.61 -1.79
N GLU A 216 26.66 -4.29 -1.76
CA GLU A 216 26.16 -3.51 -0.63
C GLU A 216 24.65 -3.38 -0.78
N GLU A 217 23.94 -3.61 0.33
CA GLU A 217 22.48 -3.51 0.35
C GLU A 217 22.06 -2.05 0.08
N PRO A 218 20.99 -1.81 -0.71
CA PRO A 218 20.44 -0.48 -1.02
C PRO A 218 20.29 0.44 0.19
N PHE A 219 19.85 -0.16 1.30
CA PHE A 219 19.78 0.46 2.62
C PHE A 219 19.97 -0.61 3.69
N LEU A 220 20.47 -0.19 4.86
CA LEU A 220 20.59 -1.08 6.02
C LEU A 220 20.53 -0.29 7.32
N ILE A 221 20.30 -1.00 8.43
CA ILE A 221 20.38 -0.43 9.78
C ILE A 221 21.68 -0.86 10.45
N LYS A 222 22.47 0.10 10.89
CA LYS A 222 23.74 -0.15 11.58
C LYS A 222 24.06 0.95 12.58
N ASP A 223 24.49 0.56 13.78
CA ASP A 223 24.99 1.45 14.83
C ASP A 223 24.04 2.62 15.19
N GLY A 224 22.73 2.41 15.07
CA GLY A 224 21.70 3.42 15.36
C GLY A 224 21.40 4.37 14.20
N TYR A 225 21.86 4.04 12.99
CA TYR A 225 21.61 4.80 11.77
C TYR A 225 20.92 3.93 10.72
N LEU A 226 20.04 4.55 9.93
CA LEU A 226 19.64 4.06 8.62
C LEU A 226 20.66 4.59 7.61
N ILE A 227 21.36 3.68 6.95
CA ILE A 227 22.34 4.00 5.90
C ILE A 227 21.66 3.78 4.56
N LEU A 228 21.63 4.80 3.71
CA LEU A 228 21.15 4.73 2.33
C LEU A 228 22.36 4.78 1.39
N ASN A 229 22.64 3.67 0.71
CA ASN A 229 23.83 3.53 -0.13
C ASN A 229 23.61 3.99 -1.58
N ASP A 230 22.35 4.08 -2.04
CA ASP A 230 22.00 4.45 -3.42
C ASP A 230 21.93 5.97 -3.66
N CYS A 231 22.68 6.74 -2.88
CA CYS A 231 22.87 8.18 -3.05
C CYS A 231 24.28 8.45 -3.63
N GLU A 232 24.52 9.64 -4.22
CA GLU A 232 25.87 10.00 -4.72
C GLU A 232 26.94 9.86 -3.63
N GLU A 233 26.56 10.18 -2.39
CA GLU A 233 27.28 9.86 -1.15
C GLU A 233 26.32 9.12 -0.20
N PRO A 234 26.76 8.03 0.47
CA PRO A 234 25.93 7.33 1.43
C PRO A 234 25.34 8.29 2.47
N MET A 235 24.02 8.23 2.65
CA MET A 235 23.34 9.08 3.60
C MET A 235 23.12 8.32 4.91
N GLU A 236 23.60 8.88 6.01
CA GLU A 236 23.38 8.33 7.34
C GLU A 236 22.30 9.14 8.06
N LEU A 237 21.20 8.46 8.40
CA LEU A 237 20.08 9.04 9.12
C LEU A 237 20.02 8.48 10.54
N ASN A 238 20.21 9.34 11.54
CA ASN A 238 20.10 8.92 12.94
C ASN A 238 18.67 8.42 13.25
N LEU A 239 18.53 7.15 13.63
CA LEU A 239 17.22 6.52 13.80
C LEU A 239 16.38 7.19 14.87
N LYS A 240 16.99 7.62 15.97
CA LYS A 240 16.27 8.29 17.06
C LYS A 240 15.61 9.57 16.55
N SER A 241 16.38 10.46 15.91
CA SER A 241 15.85 11.70 15.34
C SER A 241 14.82 11.43 14.23
N LEU A 242 15.07 10.41 13.41
CA LEU A 242 14.16 10.01 12.34
C LEU A 242 12.80 9.54 12.89
N TYR A 243 12.79 8.71 13.94
CA TYR A 243 11.56 8.25 14.61
C TYR A 243 10.83 9.39 15.30
N GLU A 244 11.55 10.26 16.02
CA GLU A 244 10.95 11.45 16.63
C GLU A 244 10.29 12.34 15.56
N ARG A 245 10.95 12.53 14.42
CA ARG A 245 10.37 13.30 13.31
C ARG A 245 9.15 12.60 12.72
N PHE A 246 9.27 11.31 12.40
CA PHE A 246 8.22 10.48 11.82
C PHE A 246 6.94 10.45 12.69
N GLU A 247 7.09 10.35 14.00
CA GLU A 247 5.94 10.36 14.91
C GLU A 247 5.32 11.77 15.07
N SER A 248 6.11 12.83 14.88
CA SER A 248 5.66 14.22 15.05
C SER A 248 4.89 14.83 13.87
N ILE A 249 5.03 14.26 12.67
CA ILE A 249 4.40 14.76 11.43
C ILE A 249 2.94 14.34 11.31
#